data_AF-A0A1E7LK82-F1
#
_entry.id   AF-A0A1E7LK82-F1
#
_cell.length_a   1.000
_cell.length_b   1.000
_cell.length_c   1.000
_cell.angle_alpha   90.00
_cell.angle_beta   90.00
_cell.angle_gamma   90.00
#
_symmetry.space_group_name_H-M   'P 1'
#
loop_
_entity.id
_entity.type
_entity.pdbx_description
1 polymer ?
#
loop_
_entity_poly.entity_id
_entity_poly.type
_entity_poly.pdbx_seq_one_letter_code
_entity_poly.pdbx_strand_id
1 'polypeptide(L)'
;MTQNTPLSPLPPLFPRPAHPFQDAPHRVLSAAQLRARGVSAAQTSAQCLPGGPWQPLLPGVYLLHAGPPSGQERLHGALLYAGRPPASSRRTPPAPSDDGFGEAMVTGLAALALHGFASAPGLEALHRVDVLVPRTRRLRSTRYVEVVRAA
;
A
#
# COMPACT_ATOMS: atom_id res chain seq x y z
N MET A 1 5.43 49.08 12.05
CA MET A 1 4.29 48.16 12.23
C MET A 1 4.10 47.38 10.94
N THR A 2 4.61 46.16 10.84
CA THR A 2 4.41 45.28 9.68
C THR A 2 3.45 44.17 10.08
N GLN A 3 2.20 44.25 9.61
CA GLN A 3 1.21 43.20 9.81
C GLN A 3 1.49 42.04 8.86
N ASN A 4 1.74 40.84 9.41
CA ASN A 4 1.78 39.60 8.67
C ASN A 4 0.42 38.90 8.81
N THR A 5 -0.39 38.97 7.77
CA THR A 5 -1.65 38.21 7.66
C THR A 5 -1.32 36.75 7.34
N PRO A 6 -1.81 35.74 8.08
CA PRO A 6 -1.59 34.35 7.71
C PRO A 6 -2.45 33.98 6.49
N LEU A 7 -1.80 33.45 5.44
CA LEU A 7 -2.47 32.90 4.26
C LEU A 7 -3.27 31.64 4.65
N SER A 8 -4.59 31.70 4.48
CA SER A 8 -5.45 30.53 4.61
C SER A 8 -5.08 29.45 3.57
N PRO A 9 -5.07 28.15 3.93
CA PRO A 9 -4.78 27.09 2.98
C PRO A 9 -5.90 26.99 1.93
N LEU A 10 -5.53 27.09 0.66
CA LEU A 10 -6.42 26.87 -0.48
C LEU A 10 -6.93 25.42 -0.48
N PRO A 11 -8.21 25.17 -0.80
CA PRO A 11 -8.70 23.81 -1.00
C PRO A 11 -8.00 23.16 -2.20
N PRO A 12 -7.75 21.84 -2.18
CA PRO A 12 -7.04 21.16 -3.26
C PRO A 12 -7.82 21.31 -4.56
N LEU A 13 -7.15 21.88 -5.58
CA LEU A 13 -7.67 22.13 -6.94
C LEU A 13 -7.98 20.85 -7.75
N PHE A 14 -7.78 19.68 -7.15
CA PHE A 14 -8.10 18.40 -7.75
C PHE A 14 -8.94 17.59 -6.75
N PRO A 15 -10.17 17.18 -7.09
CA PRO A 15 -10.86 16.16 -6.33
C PRO A 15 -9.93 14.94 -6.32
N ARG A 16 -9.55 14.49 -5.13
CA ARG A 16 -8.76 13.27 -4.98
C ARG A 16 -9.55 12.17 -5.71
N PRO A 17 -9.01 11.57 -6.79
CA PRO A 17 -9.73 10.51 -7.47
C PRO A 17 -10.03 9.45 -6.42
N ALA A 18 -11.30 9.11 -6.24
CA ALA A 18 -11.69 7.99 -5.40
C ALA A 18 -10.89 6.80 -5.91
N HIS A 19 -9.89 6.37 -5.13
CA HIS A 19 -8.99 5.32 -5.56
C HIS A 19 -9.88 4.10 -5.84
N PRO A 20 -9.91 3.55 -7.08
CA PRO A 20 -10.75 2.39 -7.42
C PRO A 20 -10.47 1.16 -6.55
N PHE A 21 -9.42 1.21 -5.74
CA PHE A 21 -9.04 0.22 -4.78
C PHE A 21 -9.96 0.17 -3.53
N GLN A 22 -10.73 1.21 -3.23
CA GLN A 22 -11.53 1.26 -1.98
C GLN A 22 -12.59 0.15 -1.86
N ASP A 23 -12.96 -0.50 -2.98
CA ASP A 23 -13.94 -1.60 -3.03
C ASP A 23 -13.32 -2.98 -3.26
N ALA A 24 -11.99 -3.13 -3.28
CA ALA A 24 -11.44 -4.47 -3.22
C ALA A 24 -11.82 -5.04 -1.84
N PRO A 25 -12.72 -6.05 -1.75
CA PRO A 25 -13.10 -6.61 -0.46
C PRO A 25 -11.82 -6.96 0.27
N HIS A 26 -11.72 -6.57 1.54
CA HIS A 26 -10.58 -6.62 2.47
C HIS A 26 -9.80 -7.95 2.51
N ARG A 27 -9.27 -8.38 1.37
CA ARG A 27 -8.63 -9.67 1.11
C ARG A 27 -7.13 -9.55 1.26
N VAL A 28 -6.57 -8.35 1.18
CA VAL A 28 -5.15 -8.12 1.42
C VAL A 28 -5.01 -7.21 2.62
N LEU A 29 -4.26 -7.65 3.63
CA LEU A 29 -4.07 -6.89 4.87
C LEU A 29 -2.63 -6.92 5.34
N SER A 30 -2.23 -5.83 5.98
CA SER A 30 -0.97 -5.76 6.71
C SER A 30 -1.07 -6.47 8.06
N ALA A 31 0.07 -6.91 8.59
CA ALA A 31 0.20 -7.40 9.95
C ALA A 31 -0.30 -6.39 11.01
N ALA A 32 -0.29 -5.09 10.71
CA ALA A 32 -0.80 -4.06 11.61
C ALA A 32 -2.33 -4.03 11.60
N GLN A 33 -2.95 -4.10 10.43
CA GLN A 33 -4.41 -4.17 10.29
C GLN A 33 -4.98 -5.47 10.89
N LEU A 34 -4.31 -6.61 10.70
CA LEU A 34 -4.69 -7.87 11.33
C LEU A 34 -4.66 -7.77 12.87
N ARG A 35 -3.59 -7.21 13.43
CA ARG A 35 -3.50 -6.96 14.89
C ARG A 35 -4.57 -6.00 15.39
N ALA A 36 -4.86 -4.93 14.64
CA ALA A 36 -5.93 -4.00 14.99
C ALA A 36 -7.31 -4.68 15.01
N ARG A 37 -7.48 -5.77 14.26
CA ARG A 37 -8.68 -6.63 14.26
C ARG A 37 -8.61 -7.78 15.27
N GLY A 38 -7.65 -7.77 16.19
CA GLY A 38 -7.49 -8.81 17.21
C GLY A 38 -6.84 -10.11 16.72
N VAL A 39 -6.37 -10.17 15.47
CA VAL A 39 -5.67 -11.36 14.95
C VAL A 39 -4.19 -11.26 15.32
N SER A 40 -3.75 -12.16 16.19
CA SER A 40 -2.36 -12.24 16.64
C SER A 40 -1.41 -12.72 15.53
N ALA A 41 -0.11 -12.53 15.73
CA ALA A 41 0.90 -13.05 14.82
C ALA A 41 0.85 -14.59 14.73
N ALA A 42 0.59 -15.27 15.85
CA ALA A 42 0.46 -16.73 15.90
C ALA A 42 -0.78 -17.24 15.13
N GLN A 43 -1.92 -16.57 15.27
CA GLN A 43 -3.13 -16.88 14.48
C GLN A 43 -2.89 -16.62 13.00
N THR A 44 -2.19 -15.53 12.65
CA THR A 44 -1.84 -15.23 11.27
C THR A 44 -0.95 -16.33 10.69
N SER A 45 0.08 -16.77 11.41
CA SER A 45 0.95 -17.87 10.95
C SER A 45 0.20 -19.18 10.83
N ALA A 46 -0.71 -19.50 11.76
CA ALA A 46 -1.53 -20.71 11.70
C ALA A 46 -2.43 -20.73 10.46
N GLN A 47 -3.01 -19.59 10.09
CA GLN A 47 -3.84 -19.47 8.88
C GLN A 47 -3.03 -19.51 7.58
N CYS A 48 -1.72 -19.21 7.64
CA CYS A 48 -0.80 -19.26 6.51
C CYS A 48 -0.04 -20.58 6.37
N LEU A 49 -0.37 -21.60 7.17
CA LEU A 49 0.23 -22.94 7.02
C LEU A 49 -0.09 -23.54 5.65
N PRO A 50 0.72 -24.50 5.15
CA PRO A 50 0.41 -25.19 3.89
C PRO A 50 -1.01 -25.76 3.88
N GLY A 51 -1.78 -25.43 2.83
CA GLY A 51 -3.21 -25.80 2.73
C GLY A 51 -4.17 -24.91 3.54
N GLY A 52 -3.63 -23.90 4.26
CA GLY A 52 -4.41 -22.93 5.01
C GLY A 52 -5.18 -21.96 4.10
N PRO A 53 -6.18 -21.25 4.65
CA PRO A 53 -7.02 -20.36 3.88
C PRO A 53 -6.29 -19.10 3.43
N TRP A 54 -5.16 -18.74 4.04
CA TRP A 54 -4.43 -17.50 3.81
C TRP A 54 -3.02 -17.78 3.29
N GLN A 55 -2.39 -16.77 2.68
CA GLN A 55 -1.00 -16.87 2.25
C GLN A 55 -0.21 -15.58 2.46
N PRO A 56 1.10 -15.66 2.73
CA PRO A 56 1.96 -14.49 2.82
C PRO A 56 2.21 -13.90 1.42
N LEU A 57 1.79 -12.65 1.21
CA LEU A 57 1.92 -11.96 -0.07
C LEU A 57 3.24 -11.18 -0.19
N LEU A 58 3.61 -10.44 0.85
CA LEU A 58 4.87 -9.71 1.01
C LEU A 58 5.28 -9.73 2.49
N PRO A 59 6.48 -9.30 2.88
CA PRO A 59 6.87 -9.27 4.28
C PRO A 59 5.88 -8.51 5.18
N GLY A 60 5.10 -9.26 5.96
CA GLY A 60 4.03 -8.76 6.82
C GLY A 60 2.81 -8.20 6.10
N VAL A 61 2.55 -8.62 4.87
CA VAL A 61 1.29 -8.39 4.14
C VAL A 61 0.76 -9.75 3.72
N TYR A 62 -0.52 -9.99 3.95
CA TYR A 62 -1.16 -11.30 3.82
C TYR A 62 -2.37 -11.21 2.92
N LEU A 63 -2.59 -12.26 2.14
CA LEU A 63 -3.78 -12.48 1.35
C LEU A 63 -4.70 -13.45 2.10
N LEU A 64 -5.96 -13.09 2.29
CA LEU A 64 -6.95 -13.81 3.08
C LEU A 64 -7.71 -14.86 2.27
N HIS A 65 -7.09 -15.36 1.19
CA HIS A 65 -7.56 -16.49 0.41
C HIS A 65 -6.36 -17.27 -0.18
N ALA A 66 -6.60 -18.54 -0.51
CA ALA A 66 -5.57 -19.45 -1.02
C ALA A 66 -5.33 -19.34 -2.55
N GLY A 67 -6.26 -18.74 -3.29
CA GLY A 67 -6.13 -18.56 -4.75
C GLY A 67 -4.99 -17.62 -5.17
N PRO A 68 -4.54 -17.67 -6.45
CA PRO A 68 -3.53 -16.75 -6.97
C PRO A 68 -3.92 -15.28 -6.74
N PRO A 69 -2.98 -14.40 -6.35
CA PRO A 69 -3.29 -12.99 -6.15
C PRO A 69 -3.54 -12.29 -7.50
N SER A 70 -4.66 -11.59 -7.60
CA SER A 70 -4.98 -10.74 -8.74
C SER A 70 -4.02 -9.55 -8.87
N GLY A 71 -3.99 -8.90 -10.04
CA GLY A 71 -3.25 -7.68 -10.29
C GLY A 71 -3.59 -6.57 -9.31
N GLN A 72 -4.87 -6.40 -8.97
CA GLN A 72 -5.33 -5.43 -7.96
C GLN A 72 -4.81 -5.78 -6.55
N GLU A 73 -4.86 -7.05 -6.16
CA GLU A 73 -4.37 -7.50 -4.85
C GLU A 73 -2.85 -7.36 -4.72
N ARG A 74 -2.10 -7.65 -5.79
CA ARG A 74 -0.66 -7.38 -5.85
C ARG A 74 -0.39 -5.89 -5.70
N LEU A 75 -1.10 -5.03 -6.43
CA LEU A 75 -0.94 -3.58 -6.34
C LEU A 75 -1.20 -3.06 -4.91
N HIS A 76 -2.27 -3.51 -4.27
CA HIS A 76 -2.53 -3.15 -2.88
C HIS A 76 -1.50 -3.68 -1.91
N GLY A 77 -1.08 -4.93 -2.10
CA GLY A 77 -0.05 -5.54 -1.28
C GLY A 77 1.23 -4.73 -1.33
N ALA A 78 1.61 -4.28 -2.53
CA ALA A 78 2.76 -3.40 -2.74
C ALA A 78 2.63 -2.09 -1.96
N LEU A 79 1.47 -1.43 -2.02
CA LEU A 79 1.21 -0.20 -1.28
C LEU A 79 1.22 -0.41 0.24
N LEU A 80 0.60 -1.47 0.77
CA LEU A 80 0.63 -1.78 2.20
C LEU A 80 2.05 -2.13 2.69
N TYR A 81 2.82 -2.85 1.87
CA TYR A 81 4.21 -3.16 2.16
C TYR A 81 5.05 -1.88 2.19
N ALA A 82 4.87 -1.02 1.18
CA ALA A 82 5.62 0.20 1.00
C ALA A 82 5.23 1.31 1.98
N GLY A 83 3.99 1.31 2.45
CA GLY A 83 3.43 2.29 3.37
C GLY A 83 3.69 2.02 4.84
N ARG A 84 4.05 0.79 5.22
CA ARG A 84 4.33 0.42 6.61
C ARG A 84 5.28 1.42 7.29
N PRO A 85 4.98 2.00 8.47
CA PRO A 85 5.90 2.92 9.14
C PRO A 85 7.27 2.26 9.41
N PRO A 86 8.40 3.00 9.33
CA PRO A 86 9.70 2.45 9.66
C PRO A 86 9.71 1.89 11.08
N ALA A 87 10.59 0.93 11.34
CA ALA A 87 10.68 0.30 12.65
C ALA A 87 10.84 1.31 13.79
N SER A 88 11.53 2.43 13.53
CA SER A 88 11.77 3.53 14.46
C SER A 88 10.53 4.41 14.73
N SER A 89 9.61 4.58 13.78
CA SER A 89 8.43 5.45 13.94
C SER A 89 7.15 4.70 14.28
N ARG A 90 7.22 3.39 14.52
CA ARG A 90 6.05 2.55 14.89
C ARG A 90 5.33 2.98 16.19
N ARG A 91 5.89 3.92 16.95
CA ARG A 91 5.27 4.49 18.15
C ARG A 91 4.26 5.60 17.86
N THR A 92 4.28 6.19 16.67
CA THR A 92 3.32 7.22 16.29
C THR A 92 2.09 6.54 15.67
N PRO A 93 0.89 6.71 16.25
CA PRO A 93 -0.33 6.19 15.63
C PRO A 93 -0.54 6.86 14.27
N PRO A 94 -0.98 6.11 13.23
CA PRO A 94 -1.28 6.68 11.93
C PRO A 94 -2.42 7.69 12.06
N ALA A 95 -2.38 8.74 11.23
CA ALA A 95 -3.48 9.69 11.14
C ALA A 95 -4.77 8.96 10.67
N PRO A 96 -5.96 9.38 11.15
CA PRO A 96 -7.22 8.67 10.89
C PRO A 96 -7.65 8.64 9.41
N SER A 97 -7.01 9.43 8.54
CA SER A 97 -7.25 9.49 7.09
C SER A 97 -6.22 8.72 6.26
N ASP A 98 -5.36 7.93 6.87
CA ASP A 98 -4.38 7.12 6.15
C ASP A 98 -5.04 5.82 5.67
N ASP A 99 -5.12 5.64 4.35
CA ASP A 99 -5.56 4.40 3.69
C ASP A 99 -4.68 3.17 4.06
N GLY A 100 -3.67 3.38 4.93
CA GLY A 100 -2.70 2.40 5.40
C GLY A 100 -1.44 2.36 4.54
N PHE A 101 -1.33 3.27 3.57
CA PHE A 101 -0.23 3.36 2.61
C PHE A 101 0.78 4.44 2.99
N GLY A 102 0.51 5.28 3.99
CA GLY A 102 1.38 6.39 4.36
C GLY A 102 1.70 7.27 3.14
N GLU A 103 2.99 7.57 2.96
CA GLU A 103 3.50 8.35 1.82
C GLU A 103 3.89 7.49 0.60
N ALA A 104 3.52 6.21 0.57
CA ALA A 104 3.83 5.35 -0.56
C ALA A 104 2.85 5.58 -1.72
N MET A 105 3.38 5.65 -2.95
CA MET A 105 2.58 5.91 -4.16
C MET A 105 2.95 4.94 -5.28
N VAL A 106 1.96 4.44 -6.02
CA VAL A 106 2.23 3.64 -7.23
C VAL A 106 2.84 4.55 -8.31
N THR A 107 3.81 4.04 -9.06
CA THR A 107 4.41 4.71 -10.22
C THR A 107 4.54 3.75 -11.40
N GLY A 108 5.11 4.23 -12.51
CA GLY A 108 5.39 3.42 -13.70
C GLY A 108 4.14 2.85 -14.37
N LEU A 109 4.26 1.64 -14.92
CA LEU A 109 3.18 1.00 -15.68
C LEU A 109 1.92 0.75 -14.85
N ALA A 110 2.06 0.46 -13.55
CA ALA A 110 0.93 0.26 -12.66
C ALA A 110 0.12 1.55 -12.48
N ALA A 111 0.78 2.71 -12.38
CA ALA A 111 0.09 3.99 -12.32
C ALA A 111 -0.61 4.31 -13.65
N LEU A 112 0.08 4.11 -14.78
CA LEU A 112 -0.52 4.32 -16.10
C LEU A 112 -1.74 3.42 -16.33
N ALA A 113 -1.68 2.16 -15.92
CA ALA A 113 -2.80 1.22 -16.00
C ALA A 113 -3.98 1.67 -15.12
N LEU A 114 -3.74 2.13 -13.89
CA LEU A 114 -4.77 2.68 -13.01
C LEU A 114 -5.44 3.94 -13.57
N HIS A 115 -4.69 4.74 -14.34
CA HIS A 115 -5.19 5.93 -15.02
C HIS A 115 -5.83 5.65 -16.39
N GLY A 116 -5.94 4.38 -16.79
CA GLY A 116 -6.65 3.99 -18.02
C GLY A 116 -5.89 4.30 -19.33
N PHE A 117 -4.57 4.47 -19.27
CA PHE A 117 -3.77 4.67 -20.48
C PHE A 117 -3.80 3.41 -21.35
N ALA A 118 -4.31 3.53 -22.58
CA ALA A 118 -4.47 2.39 -23.50
C ALA A 118 -3.15 1.70 -23.91
N SER A 119 -2.03 2.43 -23.84
CA SER A 119 -0.69 1.88 -24.10
C SER A 119 -0.11 1.10 -22.93
N ALA A 120 -0.71 1.19 -21.74
CA ALA A 120 -0.26 0.47 -20.57
C ALA A 120 -0.90 -0.93 -20.52
N PRO A 121 -0.13 -1.98 -20.19
CA PRO A 121 -0.70 -3.30 -19.97
C PRO A 121 -1.63 -3.28 -18.75
N GLY A 122 -2.68 -4.13 -18.75
CA GLY A 122 -3.55 -4.30 -17.59
C GLY A 122 -2.80 -4.86 -16.37
N LEU A 123 -3.31 -4.61 -15.16
CA LEU A 123 -2.63 -4.99 -13.90
C LEU A 123 -2.31 -6.48 -13.77
N GLU A 124 -3.10 -7.36 -14.41
CA GLU A 124 -2.84 -8.81 -14.41
C GLU A 124 -1.54 -9.16 -15.15
N ALA A 125 -1.23 -8.42 -16.22
CA ALA A 125 -0.04 -8.63 -17.05
C ALA A 125 1.23 -7.99 -16.46
N LEU A 126 1.12 -7.23 -15.36
CA LEU A 126 2.28 -6.63 -14.72
C LEU A 126 3.04 -7.65 -13.88
N HIS A 127 4.31 -7.88 -14.23
CA HIS A 127 5.22 -8.71 -13.44
C HIS A 127 5.80 -7.98 -12.20
N ARG A 128 5.77 -6.64 -12.22
CA ARG A 128 6.32 -5.79 -11.16
C ARG A 128 5.45 -4.57 -10.95
N VAL A 129 5.40 -4.09 -9.71
CA VAL A 129 4.75 -2.86 -9.28
C VAL A 129 5.82 -1.93 -8.74
N ASP A 130 6.02 -0.80 -9.41
CA ASP A 130 6.94 0.23 -8.96
C ASP A 130 6.24 1.13 -7.93
N VAL A 131 6.86 1.30 -6.77
CA VAL A 131 6.30 2.09 -5.66
C VAL A 131 7.30 3.16 -5.25
N LEU A 132 6.87 4.42 -5.36
CA LEU A 132 7.59 5.59 -4.89
C LEU A 132 7.44 5.70 -3.37
N VAL A 133 8.55 5.91 -2.68
CA VAL A 133 8.61 6.18 -1.24
C VAL A 133 9.49 7.41 -0.95
N PRO A 134 9.28 8.08 0.20
CA PRO A 134 10.17 9.15 0.64
C PRO A 134 11.65 8.73 0.69
N ARG A 135 12.57 9.63 0.36
CA ARG A 135 14.02 9.35 0.27
C ARG A 135 14.64 8.78 1.55
N THR A 136 14.05 9.11 2.70
CA THR A 136 14.51 8.67 4.03
C THR A 136 14.15 7.21 4.32
N ARG A 137 13.32 6.57 3.48
CA ARG A 137 12.84 5.20 3.67
C ARG A 137 13.88 4.18 3.22
N ARG A 138 14.29 3.33 4.17
CA ARG A 138 15.20 2.20 3.93
C ARG A 138 14.47 0.88 3.63
N LEU A 139 13.35 0.95 2.92
CA LEU A 139 12.64 -0.24 2.47
C LEU A 139 13.40 -0.90 1.30
N ARG A 140 13.33 -2.24 1.18
CA ARG A 140 13.98 -2.99 0.09
C ARG A 140 12.94 -3.37 -0.96
N SER A 141 13.35 -3.44 -2.23
CA SER A 141 12.59 -4.12 -3.27
C SER A 141 12.48 -5.61 -2.89
N THR A 142 11.32 -6.23 -3.14
CA THR A 142 11.08 -7.64 -2.79
C THR A 142 9.97 -8.24 -3.64
N ARG A 143 10.15 -9.49 -4.07
CA ARG A 143 9.22 -10.20 -4.94
C ARG A 143 8.89 -9.34 -6.18
N TYR A 144 7.63 -8.95 -6.34
CA TYR A 144 7.13 -8.13 -7.46
C TYR A 144 7.14 -6.63 -7.15
N VAL A 145 7.70 -6.18 -6.03
CA VAL A 145 7.72 -4.76 -5.64
C VAL A 145 9.08 -4.15 -5.92
N GLU A 146 9.10 -3.09 -6.73
CA GLU A 146 10.28 -2.23 -6.91
C GLU A 146 10.13 -0.96 -6.07
N VAL A 147 11.12 -0.64 -5.25
CA VAL A 147 11.11 0.56 -4.42
C VAL A 147 11.90 1.67 -5.12
N VAL A 148 11.16 2.67 -5.60
CA VAL A 148 11.70 3.92 -6.15
C VAL A 148 11.73 4.96 -5.03
N ARG A 149 12.82 5.73 -4.92
CA ARG A 149 12.94 6.77 -3.90
C ARG A 149 12.84 8.15 -4.54
N ALA A 150 12.15 9.05 -3.87
CA ALA A 150 12.21 10.47 -4.22
C ALA A 150 13.65 10.99 -4.14
N ALA A 151 13.95 12.00 -4.97
CA ALA A 151 15.24 12.71 -4.94
C ALA A 151 15.39 13.53 -3.64
#